data_AF-A0A8J8FZR3-F1
#
_entry.id   AF-A0A8J8FZR3-F1
#
_cell.length_a   1.000
_cell.length_b   1.000
_cell.length_c   1.000
_cell.angle_alpha   90.00
_cell.angle_beta   90.00
_cell.angle_gamma   90.00
#
_symmetry.space_group_name_H-M   'P 1'
#
loop_
_entity.id
_entity.type
_entity.pdbx_description
1 polymer ?
#
loop_
_entity_poly.entity_id
_entity_poly.type
_entity_poly.pdbx_seq_one_letter_code
_entity_poly.pdbx_strand_id
1 'polypeptide(L)'
;MSDLLALQEEKFSKIGSFLKDEDRNSEVNHTFNKEQNDVQCIYALVVDEIVLYIGKTKNLRGRMDTYRSHSQTGRSKRNYSSIKQSLEQGKSVKVYIKKFPEEYSFEGEQVNSMIFHEYKSICKFNPLWNFQVFNIE
;
A
#
# COMPACT_ATOMS: atom_id res chain seq x y z
N MET A 1 -0.26 17.40 -12.64
CA MET A 1 0.87 16.94 -11.81
C MET A 1 0.75 15.42 -11.72
N SER A 2 1.82 14.66 -11.97
CA SER A 2 1.75 13.19 -11.86
C SER A 2 1.66 12.76 -10.40
N ASP A 3 0.98 11.65 -10.11
CA ASP A 3 0.84 11.17 -8.72
C ASP A 3 2.20 10.84 -8.10
N LEU A 4 3.16 10.40 -8.93
CA LEU A 4 4.53 10.13 -8.49
C LEU A 4 5.21 11.37 -7.90
N LEU A 5 5.06 12.54 -8.53
CA LEU A 5 5.60 13.80 -8.00
C LEU A 5 4.88 14.19 -6.71
N ALA A 6 3.55 14.07 -6.69
CA ALA A 6 2.75 14.37 -5.50
C ALA A 6 3.06 13.43 -4.31
N LEU A 7 3.44 12.18 -4.57
CA LEU A 7 3.94 11.26 -3.53
C LEU A 7 5.27 11.72 -2.95
N GLN A 8 6.20 12.20 -3.78
CA GLN A 8 7.49 12.70 -3.32
C GLN A 8 7.33 13.95 -2.45
N GLU A 9 6.45 14.88 -2.84
CA GLU A 9 6.09 16.05 -2.02
C GLU A 9 5.48 15.65 -0.67
N GLU A 10 4.69 14.57 -0.65
CA GLU A 10 4.13 13.99 0.58
C GLU A 10 5.13 13.15 1.37
N LYS A 11 6.41 13.10 0.96
CA LYS A 11 7.51 12.36 1.60
C LYS A 11 7.32 10.83 1.58
N PHE A 12 6.67 10.30 0.54
CA PHE A 12 6.67 8.88 0.27
C PHE A 12 7.97 8.44 -0.40
N SER A 13 8.56 7.34 0.05
CA SER A 13 9.76 6.74 -0.54
C SER A 13 9.47 5.38 -1.14
N LYS A 14 10.05 5.09 -2.31
CA LYS A 14 9.93 3.77 -2.96
C LYS A 14 10.71 2.74 -2.14
N ILE A 15 10.10 1.59 -1.90
CA ILE A 15 10.71 0.49 -1.13
C ILE A 15 10.88 -0.80 -1.90
N GLY A 16 10.22 -0.94 -3.04
CA GLY A 16 10.29 -2.13 -3.86
C GLY A 16 9.13 -2.20 -4.83
N SER A 17 8.94 -3.37 -5.42
CA SER A 17 7.84 -3.65 -6.33
C SER A 17 7.39 -5.10 -6.18
N PHE A 18 6.14 -5.36 -6.55
CA PHE A 18 5.70 -6.71 -6.83
C PHE A 18 6.15 -7.15 -8.22
N LEU A 19 6.47 -8.42 -8.34
CA LEU A 19 6.91 -9.09 -9.56
C LEU A 19 6.08 -10.35 -9.77
N LYS A 20 5.91 -10.73 -11.04
CA LYS A 20 5.34 -12.02 -11.41
C LYS A 20 6.37 -13.10 -11.05
N ASP A 21 5.96 -14.12 -10.32
CA ASP A 21 6.79 -15.30 -10.11
C ASP A 21 6.69 -16.18 -11.38
N GLU A 22 7.78 -16.33 -12.11
CA GLU A 22 7.81 -17.10 -13.37
C GLU A 22 7.82 -18.62 -13.12
N ASP A 23 8.32 -19.05 -11.96
CA ASP A 23 8.46 -20.47 -11.59
C ASP A 23 7.21 -21.02 -10.92
N ARG A 24 6.45 -20.17 -10.21
CA ARG A 24 5.20 -20.53 -9.53
C ARG A 24 4.02 -19.82 -10.17
N ASN A 25 3.39 -20.54 -11.09
CA ASN A 25 2.27 -20.17 -11.94
C ASN A 25 1.04 -19.58 -11.19
N SER A 26 1.18 -18.39 -10.60
CA SER A 26 0.17 -17.46 -10.03
C SER A 26 0.63 -16.73 -8.76
N GLU A 27 1.80 -17.03 -8.19
CA GLU A 27 2.23 -16.33 -6.96
C GLU A 27 2.77 -14.94 -7.26
N VAL A 28 2.44 -13.99 -6.38
CA VAL A 28 2.99 -12.63 -6.43
C VAL A 28 4.21 -12.61 -5.52
N ASN A 29 5.35 -12.16 -6.04
CA ASN A 29 6.59 -12.02 -5.27
C ASN A 29 6.96 -10.54 -5.12
N HIS A 30 7.90 -10.20 -4.24
CA HIS A 30 8.29 -8.82 -4.00
C HIS A 30 9.76 -8.63 -3.66
N THR A 31 10.29 -7.44 -3.94
CA THR A 31 11.71 -7.09 -3.73
C THR A 31 12.00 -6.37 -2.40
N PHE A 32 11.11 -6.41 -1.41
CA PHE A 32 11.28 -5.64 -0.17
C PHE A 32 12.42 -6.17 0.71
N ASN A 33 13.30 -5.29 1.17
CA ASN A 33 14.41 -5.63 2.07
C ASN A 33 13.91 -6.11 3.44
N LYS A 34 14.64 -7.03 4.08
CA LYS A 34 14.33 -7.57 5.42
C LYS A 34 14.32 -6.51 6.53
N GLU A 35 14.98 -5.37 6.31
CA GLU A 35 15.06 -4.25 7.26
C GLU A 35 13.74 -3.46 7.41
N GLN A 36 12.68 -3.86 6.71
CA GLN A 36 11.35 -3.22 6.76
C GLN A 36 10.33 -3.99 7.61
N ASN A 37 10.80 -4.89 8.46
CA ASN A 37 9.96 -5.54 9.47
C ASN A 37 9.45 -4.49 10.47
N ASP A 38 8.20 -4.63 10.90
CA ASP A 38 7.56 -3.81 11.94
C ASP A 38 7.54 -2.29 11.69
N VAL A 39 7.63 -1.88 10.42
CA VAL A 39 7.48 -0.47 10.05
C VAL A 39 6.01 -0.07 10.07
N GLN A 40 5.67 0.81 11.01
CA GLN A 40 4.41 1.54 11.02
C GLN A 40 4.40 2.61 9.91
N CYS A 41 3.50 2.46 8.94
CA CYS A 41 3.46 3.35 7.78
C CYS A 41 2.11 3.41 7.08
N ILE A 42 1.99 4.43 6.24
CA ILE A 42 1.06 4.44 5.11
C ILE A 42 1.84 3.98 3.88
N TYR A 43 1.24 3.10 3.08
CA TYR A 43 1.80 2.61 1.83
C TYR A 43 0.88 2.93 0.66
N ALA A 44 1.49 3.15 -0.51
CA ALA A 44 0.81 3.34 -1.77
C ALA A 44 1.25 2.28 -2.79
N LEU A 45 0.28 1.73 -3.54
CA LEU A 45 0.54 0.88 -4.70
C LEU A 45 0.42 1.73 -5.96
N VAL A 46 1.45 1.69 -6.79
CA VAL A 46 1.60 2.56 -7.96
C VAL A 46 1.85 1.72 -9.21
N VAL A 47 1.10 1.97 -10.27
CA VAL A 47 1.26 1.35 -11.60
C VAL A 47 1.27 2.46 -12.62
N ASP A 48 2.21 2.45 -13.55
CA ASP A 48 2.34 3.47 -14.61
C ASP A 48 2.27 4.92 -14.08
N GLU A 49 2.91 5.16 -12.93
CA GLU A 49 2.94 6.46 -12.23
C GLU A 49 1.61 6.95 -11.62
N ILE A 50 0.58 6.10 -11.61
CA ILE A 50 -0.74 6.37 -11.03
C ILE A 50 -0.86 5.65 -9.69
N VAL A 51 -1.34 6.35 -8.66
CA VAL A 51 -1.63 5.77 -7.34
C VAL A 51 -2.96 5.03 -7.41
N LEU A 52 -2.88 3.70 -7.32
CA LEU A 52 -4.06 2.84 -7.43
C LEU A 52 -4.60 2.40 -6.07
N TYR A 53 -3.76 2.35 -5.03
CA TYR A 53 -4.20 2.01 -3.68
C TYR A 53 -3.40 2.76 -2.63
N ILE A 54 -4.04 3.13 -1.52
CA ILE A 54 -3.43 3.61 -0.30
C ILE A 54 -3.97 2.80 0.88
N GLY A 55 -3.07 2.35 1.75
CA GLY A 55 -3.46 1.73 3.01
C GLY A 55 -2.48 2.04 4.13
N LYS A 56 -2.90 1.77 5.36
CA LYS A 56 -2.01 1.78 6.54
C LYS A 56 -1.72 0.38 7.07
N THR A 57 -0.59 0.25 7.75
CA THR A 57 -0.20 -0.96 8.47
C THR A 57 0.77 -0.66 9.60
N LYS A 58 0.69 -1.43 10.68
CA LYS A 58 1.71 -1.47 11.74
C LYS A 58 2.85 -2.44 11.42
N ASN A 59 2.61 -3.40 10.52
CA ASN A 59 3.60 -4.36 10.06
C ASN A 59 3.60 -4.38 8.54
N LEU A 60 4.55 -3.66 7.95
CA LEU A 60 4.68 -3.53 6.51
C LEU A 60 4.99 -4.87 5.84
N ARG A 61 5.97 -5.61 6.37
CA ARG A 61 6.35 -6.91 5.81
C ARG A 61 5.19 -7.89 5.78
N GLY A 62 4.51 -8.08 6.93
CA GLY A 62 3.36 -8.96 7.02
C GLY A 62 2.23 -8.55 6.08
N ARG A 63 2.00 -7.24 5.90
CA ARG A 63 1.01 -6.72 4.94
C ARG A 63 1.40 -7.03 3.49
N MET A 64 2.67 -6.88 3.12
CA MET A 64 3.14 -7.20 1.78
C MET A 64 3.12 -8.70 1.51
N ASP A 65 3.48 -9.53 2.50
CA ASP A 65 3.38 -10.99 2.41
C ASP A 65 1.92 -11.47 2.26
N THR A 66 0.96 -10.76 2.88
CA THR A 66 -0.48 -11.03 2.72
C THR A 66 -0.90 -10.94 1.24
N TYR A 67 -0.31 -10.04 0.46
CA TYR A 67 -0.57 -9.89 -0.97
C TYR A 67 0.17 -10.91 -1.86
N ARG A 68 0.83 -11.91 -1.28
CA ARG A 68 1.47 -13.00 -2.05
C ARG A 68 0.56 -14.20 -2.25
N SER A 69 -0.42 -14.39 -1.39
CA SER A 69 -1.25 -15.61 -1.34
C SER A 69 -2.71 -15.35 -1.70
N HIS A 70 -3.35 -16.28 -2.41
CA HIS A 70 -4.77 -16.24 -2.78
C HIS A 70 -5.74 -16.58 -1.64
N SER A 71 -5.23 -17.03 -0.49
CA SER A 71 -6.04 -17.46 0.67
C SER A 71 -6.74 -16.32 1.41
N GLN A 72 -6.61 -15.09 0.90
CA GLN A 72 -7.13 -13.89 1.53
C GLN A 72 -8.64 -13.73 1.34
N THR A 73 -9.25 -12.99 2.26
CA THR A 73 -10.66 -12.59 2.21
C THR A 73 -10.79 -11.06 2.13
N GLY A 74 -11.98 -10.58 1.74
CA GLY A 74 -12.32 -9.15 1.76
C GLY A 74 -11.42 -8.25 0.90
N ARG A 75 -10.92 -7.15 1.49
CA ARG A 75 -10.10 -6.15 0.80
C ARG A 75 -8.75 -6.71 0.35
N SER A 76 -8.13 -7.57 1.16
CA SER A 76 -6.83 -8.17 0.82
C SER A 76 -6.92 -9.05 -0.42
N LYS A 77 -8.00 -9.83 -0.57
CA LYS A 77 -8.27 -10.63 -1.77
C LYS A 77 -8.40 -9.75 -3.03
N ARG A 78 -9.13 -8.64 -2.93
CA ARG A 78 -9.31 -7.71 -4.05
C ARG A 78 -7.99 -7.07 -4.48
N ASN A 79 -7.24 -6.53 -3.52
CA ASN A 79 -5.93 -5.96 -3.82
C ASN A 79 -4.98 -7.00 -4.41
N TYR A 80 -4.98 -8.23 -3.88
CA TYR A 80 -4.25 -9.35 -4.45
C TYR A 80 -4.64 -9.56 -5.93
N SER A 81 -5.94 -9.64 -6.24
CA SER A 81 -6.42 -9.82 -7.62
C SER A 81 -6.01 -8.66 -8.53
N SER A 82 -6.11 -7.41 -8.07
CA SER A 82 -5.72 -6.23 -8.84
C SER A 82 -4.21 -6.17 -9.10
N ILE A 83 -3.39 -6.54 -8.10
CA ILE A 83 -1.93 -6.68 -8.24
C ILE A 83 -1.64 -7.77 -9.28
N LYS A 84 -2.22 -8.96 -9.12
CA LYS A 84 -2.02 -10.09 -10.02
C LYS A 84 -2.38 -9.74 -11.46
N GLN A 85 -3.55 -9.13 -11.68
CA GLN A 85 -3.99 -8.70 -13.00
C GLN A 85 -3.01 -7.70 -13.64
N SER A 86 -2.50 -6.74 -12.87
CA SER A 86 -1.51 -5.77 -13.37
C SER A 86 -0.22 -6.47 -13.80
N LEU A 87 0.25 -7.44 -13.02
CA LEU A 87 1.44 -8.24 -13.34
C LEU A 87 1.22 -9.15 -14.57
N GLU A 88 0.02 -9.73 -14.73
CA GLU A 88 -0.36 -10.53 -15.90
C GLU A 88 -0.37 -9.71 -17.19
N GLN A 89 -0.63 -8.40 -17.09
CA GLN A 89 -0.51 -7.44 -18.21
C GLN A 89 0.92 -6.98 -18.47
N GLY A 90 1.92 -7.53 -17.77
CA GLY A 90 3.33 -7.13 -17.90
C GLY A 90 3.68 -5.81 -17.21
N LYS A 91 2.78 -5.28 -16.37
CA LYS A 91 3.04 -4.04 -15.62
C LYS A 91 3.78 -4.33 -14.32
N SER A 92 4.48 -3.33 -13.80
CA SER A 92 5.12 -3.40 -12.48
C SER A 92 4.30 -2.64 -11.45
N VAL A 93 3.99 -3.29 -10.32
CA VAL A 93 3.30 -2.64 -9.18
C VAL A 93 4.35 -2.19 -8.17
N LYS A 94 4.66 -0.90 -8.15
CA LYS A 94 5.65 -0.29 -7.25
C LYS A 94 4.98 0.00 -5.90
N VAL A 95 5.76 -0.10 -4.82
CA VAL A 95 5.31 0.24 -3.47
C VAL A 95 6.11 1.40 -2.92
N TYR A 96 5.37 2.39 -2.41
CA TYR A 96 5.90 3.58 -1.76
C TYR A 96 5.39 3.65 -0.33
N ILE A 97 6.18 4.17 0.62
CA ILE A 97 5.77 4.31 2.02
C ILE A 97 6.06 5.68 2.59
N LYS A 98 5.24 6.09 3.56
CA LYS A 98 5.50 7.20 4.47
C LYS A 98 5.50 6.64 5.89
N LYS A 99 6.67 6.65 6.53
CA LYS A 99 6.85 6.13 7.89
C LYS A 99 6.20 7.05 8.91
N PHE A 100 5.65 6.46 9.97
CA PHE A 100 5.13 7.17 11.12
C PHE A 100 5.86 6.69 12.38
N PRO A 101 6.07 7.58 13.37
CA PRO A 101 6.54 7.12 14.67
C PRO A 101 5.55 6.11 15.26
N GLU A 102 6.06 5.23 16.13
CA GLU A 102 5.21 4.41 16.98
C GLU A 102 4.29 5.32 17.82
N GLU A 103 3.12 4.78 18.20
CA GLU A 103 1.97 5.54 18.71
C GLU A 103 2.37 6.59 19.77
N TYR A 104 1.88 7.82 19.59
CA TYR A 104 2.08 8.92 20.52
C TYR A 104 0.87 9.00 21.45
N SER A 105 1.12 9.12 22.75
CA SER A 105 0.07 9.37 23.74
C SER A 105 -0.13 10.88 23.94
N PHE A 106 -1.39 11.32 23.89
CA PHE A 106 -1.80 12.66 24.28
C PHE A 106 -2.75 12.53 25.46
N GLU A 107 -2.43 13.14 26.60
CA GLU A 107 -3.26 13.10 27.82
C GLU A 107 -3.62 11.68 28.31
N GLY A 108 -2.77 10.68 28.00
CA GLY A 108 -3.00 9.28 28.36
C GLY A 108 -3.78 8.48 27.32
N GLU A 109 -4.27 9.12 26.24
CA GLU A 109 -4.93 8.46 25.13
C GLU A 109 -3.97 8.16 23.98
N GLN A 110 -4.10 6.99 23.36
CA GLN A 110 -3.30 6.60 22.20
C GLN A 110 -3.81 7.28 20.94
N VAL A 111 -3.00 8.14 20.32
CA VAL A 111 -3.37 8.86 19.10
C VAL A 111 -2.81 8.16 17.87
N ASN A 112 -3.71 7.59 17.05
CA ASN A 112 -3.33 6.98 15.78
C ASN A 112 -3.42 7.99 14.62
N SER A 113 -2.37 8.79 14.46
CA SER A 113 -2.27 9.80 13.40
C SER A 113 -2.31 9.20 11.98
N MET A 114 -1.94 7.94 11.79
CA MET A 114 -1.97 7.30 10.47
C MET A 114 -3.38 7.23 9.89
N ILE A 115 -4.44 7.16 10.72
CA ILE A 115 -5.81 7.15 10.23
C ILE A 115 -6.13 8.44 9.47
N PHE A 116 -5.79 9.59 10.07
CA PHE A 116 -5.98 10.89 9.45
C PHE A 116 -5.14 11.04 8.18
N HIS A 117 -3.88 10.63 8.23
CA HIS A 117 -3.00 10.72 7.06
C HIS A 117 -3.40 9.76 5.92
N GLU A 118 -3.91 8.58 6.24
CA GLU A 118 -4.45 7.63 5.25
C GLU A 118 -5.65 8.26 4.56
N TYR A 119 -6.60 8.80 5.34
CA TYR A 119 -7.78 9.49 4.81
C TYR A 119 -7.40 10.66 3.90
N LYS A 120 -6.55 11.57 4.39
CA LYS A 120 -6.06 12.71 3.61
C LYS A 120 -5.44 12.27 2.28
N SER A 121 -4.66 11.19 2.30
CA SER A 121 -4.00 10.69 1.10
C SER A 121 -5.03 10.06 0.14
N ILE A 122 -6.01 9.29 0.64
CA ILE A 122 -7.09 8.76 -0.19
C ILE A 122 -7.88 9.90 -0.86
N CYS A 123 -8.22 10.96 -0.13
CA CYS A 123 -8.91 12.12 -0.71
C CYS A 123 -8.06 12.84 -1.77
N LYS A 124 -6.74 12.96 -1.54
CA LYS A 124 -5.82 13.63 -2.47
C LYS A 124 -5.65 12.87 -3.78
N PHE A 125 -5.47 11.56 -3.72
CA PHE A 125 -5.12 10.73 -4.87
C PHE A 125 -6.33 10.03 -5.51
N ASN A 126 -7.47 9.96 -4.82
CA ASN A 126 -8.66 9.22 -5.23
C ASN A 126 -8.39 7.83 -5.87
N PRO A 127 -7.63 6.95 -5.18
CA PRO A 127 -7.15 5.69 -5.75
C PRO A 127 -8.28 4.73 -6.10
N LEU A 128 -8.28 4.21 -7.34
CA LEU A 128 -9.34 3.32 -7.85
C LEU A 128 -9.54 2.03 -7.05
N TRP A 129 -8.49 1.49 -6.43
CA TRP A 129 -8.58 0.25 -5.64
C TRP A 129 -8.99 0.52 -4.18
N ASN A 130 -9.02 1.79 -3.75
CA ASN A 130 -9.72 2.19 -2.53
C ASN A 130 -11.21 2.36 -2.86
N PHE A 131 -11.93 1.24 -2.99
CA PHE A 131 -13.39 1.28 -3.10
C PHE A 131 -13.96 2.20 -2.01
N GLN A 132 -14.80 3.15 -2.44
CA GLN A 132 -15.31 4.27 -1.65
C GLN A 132 -15.53 3.88 -0.18
N VAL A 133 -14.67 4.40 0.68
CA VAL A 133 -14.86 4.33 2.14
C VAL A 133 -15.96 5.32 2.57
N PHE A 134 -16.50 6.11 1.63
CA PHE A 134 -17.43 7.21 1.86
C PHE A 134 -18.68 7.05 0.98
N ASN A 135 -19.63 6.24 1.45
CA ASN A 135 -21.03 6.63 1.34
C ASN A 135 -21.32 7.45 2.59
N ILE A 136 -21.11 8.76 2.51
CA ILE A 136 -21.74 9.70 3.44
C ILE A 136 -22.70 10.48 2.55
N GLU A 137 -23.98 10.09 2.61
CA GLU A 137 -25.10 10.93 2.17
C GLU A 137 -25.19 12.18 3.06
#